data_AF-A0A662HM31-F1
#
_entry.id   AF-A0A662HM31-F1
#
_cell.length_a   1.000
_cell.length_b   1.000
_cell.length_c   1.000
_cell.angle_alpha   90.00
_cell.angle_beta   90.00
_cell.angle_gamma   90.00
#
_symmetry.space_group_name_H-M   'P 1'
#
loop_
_entity.id
_entity.type
_entity.pdbx_description
1 polymer ?
#
loop_
_entity_poly.entity_id
_entity_poly.type
_entity_poly.pdbx_seq_one_letter_code
_entity_poly.pdbx_strand_id
1 'polypeptide(L)'
;MAKKKAKKSSRKVETVATPTAPAPATARAVAAPQRELTEEEKQFMNALATLVESAQELSYALAVAEESEDELSPELKEVLAAARAVVKAVWRFHRLVKKLPRGTQT
;
A
#
# COMPACT_ATOMS: atom_id res chain seq x y z
N MET A 1 -24.02 7.06 -66.83
CA MET A 1 -23.29 8.26 -67.33
C MET A 1 -21.98 8.39 -66.55
N ALA A 2 -20.84 8.57 -67.26
CA ALA A 2 -19.44 8.81 -66.80
C ALA A 2 -18.81 7.77 -65.84
N LYS A 3 -17.87 6.86 -66.18
CA LYS A 3 -16.58 6.86 -66.93
C LYS A 3 -15.48 7.81 -66.38
N LYS A 4 -14.46 7.23 -65.71
CA LYS A 4 -12.98 7.48 -65.82
C LYS A 4 -12.27 6.60 -64.76
N LYS A 5 -11.62 5.47 -65.07
CA LYS A 5 -10.32 5.18 -65.75
C LYS A 5 -9.05 5.66 -65.02
N ALA A 6 -8.29 4.70 -64.45
CA ALA A 6 -6.84 4.46 -64.56
C ALA A 6 -6.54 3.21 -63.68
N LYS A 7 -6.10 2.01 -64.07
CA LYS A 7 -5.20 1.39 -65.08
C LYS A 7 -3.69 1.50 -64.79
N LYS A 8 -3.12 0.32 -64.41
CA LYS A 8 -1.71 -0.17 -64.53
C LYS A 8 -0.74 0.43 -63.51
N SER A 9 0.27 -0.26 -62.94
CA SER A 9 1.24 -1.13 -63.60
C SER A 9 2.17 -1.84 -62.60
N SER A 10 2.40 -3.14 -62.82
CA SER A 10 3.66 -3.91 -62.70
C SER A 10 4.63 -3.76 -61.52
N ARG A 11 4.70 -4.84 -60.70
CA ARG A 11 5.85 -5.74 -60.44
C ARG A 11 7.30 -5.22 -60.65
N LYS A 12 8.09 -5.20 -59.57
CA LYS A 12 9.54 -5.52 -59.50
C LYS A 12 9.96 -5.60 -58.01
N VAL A 13 10.04 -6.80 -57.41
CA VAL A 13 11.28 -7.54 -57.08
C VAL A 13 12.47 -6.65 -56.75
N GLU A 14 12.80 -6.55 -55.47
CA GLU A 14 14.18 -6.36 -55.04
C GLU A 14 14.45 -7.31 -53.85
N THR A 15 15.42 -8.19 -54.09
CA THR A 15 15.92 -9.24 -53.20
C THR A 15 17.09 -8.67 -52.43
N VAL A 16 17.06 -8.67 -51.09
CA VAL A 16 18.29 -8.57 -50.27
C VAL A 16 18.17 -9.46 -49.03
N ALA A 17 18.97 -10.54 -49.04
CA ALA A 17 19.65 -11.23 -47.94
C ALA A 17 18.90 -11.64 -46.64
N THR A 18 18.77 -12.97 -46.43
CA THR A 18 18.88 -13.68 -45.13
C THR A 18 20.28 -13.45 -44.49
N PRO A 19 20.55 -13.55 -43.15
CA PRO A 19 20.14 -14.65 -42.22
C PRO A 19 19.98 -14.34 -40.68
N THR A 20 19.23 -15.21 -39.98
CA THR A 20 19.40 -15.77 -38.58
C THR A 20 19.51 -14.92 -37.28
N ALA A 21 18.47 -15.07 -36.40
CA ALA A 21 18.41 -15.16 -34.90
C ALA A 21 18.85 -13.97 -33.99
N PRO A 22 18.59 -13.95 -32.64
CA PRO A 22 17.70 -14.73 -31.75
C PRO A 22 16.73 -13.84 -30.90
N ALA A 23 15.86 -14.47 -30.09
CA ALA A 23 14.95 -13.81 -29.14
C ALA A 23 15.66 -12.95 -28.05
N PRO A 24 14.96 -11.97 -27.45
CA PRO A 24 15.17 -11.62 -26.04
C PRO A 24 13.85 -11.67 -25.27
N ALA A 25 13.72 -12.63 -24.36
CA ALA A 25 13.92 -12.42 -22.93
C ALA A 25 12.67 -11.82 -22.25
N THR A 26 11.83 -12.72 -21.73
CA THR A 26 11.01 -12.46 -20.56
C THR A 26 11.89 -11.83 -19.48
N ALA A 27 11.77 -10.52 -19.30
CA ALA A 27 12.36 -9.81 -18.18
C ALA A 27 11.72 -10.36 -16.89
N ARG A 28 12.41 -11.31 -16.26
CA ARG A 28 12.13 -11.67 -14.88
C ARG A 28 12.31 -10.40 -14.07
N ALA A 29 11.24 -9.91 -13.47
CA ALA A 29 11.30 -8.90 -12.43
C ALA A 29 12.30 -9.40 -11.38
N VAL A 30 13.47 -8.79 -11.33
CA VAL A 30 14.45 -9.02 -10.28
C VAL A 30 13.78 -8.52 -9.01
N ALA A 31 13.34 -9.44 -8.16
CA ALA A 31 12.80 -9.10 -6.85
C ALA A 31 13.86 -8.28 -6.13
N ALA A 32 13.54 -7.02 -5.83
CA ALA A 32 14.42 -6.16 -5.05
C ALA A 32 14.75 -6.90 -3.73
N PRO A 33 16.02 -6.92 -3.30
CA PRO A 33 16.40 -7.59 -2.06
C PRO A 33 15.58 -7.01 -0.91
N GLN A 34 14.89 -7.87 -0.16
CA GLN A 34 14.19 -7.43 1.05
C GLN A 34 15.23 -6.92 2.03
N ARG A 35 15.20 -5.61 2.32
CA ARG A 35 16.04 -5.02 3.35
C ARG A 35 15.75 -5.70 4.68
N GLU A 36 16.79 -6.23 5.31
CA GLU A 36 16.72 -6.70 6.69
C GLU A 36 16.53 -5.52 7.63
N LEU A 37 15.62 -5.66 8.59
CA LEU A 37 15.36 -4.64 9.60
C LEU A 37 16.54 -4.58 10.58
N THR A 38 16.96 -3.37 10.94
CA THR A 38 17.92 -3.17 12.04
C THR A 38 17.28 -3.59 13.37
N GLU A 39 18.11 -3.77 14.40
CA GLU A 39 17.61 -4.14 15.73
C GLU A 39 16.67 -3.06 16.32
N GLU A 40 17.01 -1.78 16.12
CA GLU A 40 16.17 -0.65 16.52
C GLU A 40 14.82 -0.66 15.79
N GLU A 41 14.82 -0.95 14.48
CA GLU A 41 13.59 -1.04 13.69
C GLU A 41 12.71 -2.20 14.17
N LYS A 42 13.29 -3.33 14.56
CA LYS A 42 12.54 -4.46 15.15
C LYS A 42 11.93 -4.08 16.49
N GLN A 43 12.70 -3.44 17.38
CA GLN A 43 12.21 -2.99 18.69
C GLN A 43 11.08 -1.98 18.54
N PHE A 44 11.20 -1.02 17.62
CA PHE A 44 10.14 -0.07 17.31
C PHE A 44 8.88 -0.77 16.81
N MET A 45 9.01 -1.73 15.88
CA MET A 45 7.86 -2.48 15.36
C MET A 45 7.20 -3.34 16.43
N ASN A 46 7.97 -3.91 17.36
CA ASN A 46 7.44 -4.66 18.49
C ASN A 46 6.66 -3.75 19.45
N ALA A 47 7.26 -2.62 19.85
CA ALA A 47 6.59 -1.63 20.68
C ALA A 47 5.30 -1.09 20.03
N LEU A 48 5.31 -0.88 18.71
CA LEU A 48 4.13 -0.49 17.95
C LEU A 48 3.06 -1.59 17.96
N ALA A 49 3.44 -2.86 17.86
CA ALA A 49 2.50 -3.97 17.94
C ALA A 49 1.82 -4.02 19.32
N THR A 50 2.61 -3.95 20.41
CA THR A 50 2.08 -3.90 21.78
C THR A 50 1.16 -2.70 21.98
N LEU A 51 1.54 -1.52 21.48
CA LEU A 51 0.70 -0.32 21.58
C LEU A 51 -0.65 -0.49 20.87
N VAL A 52 -0.67 -1.11 19.69
CA VAL A 52 -1.91 -1.38 18.94
C VAL A 52 -2.78 -2.40 19.68
N GLU A 53 -2.18 -3.44 20.25
CA GLU A 53 -2.88 -4.43 21.06
C GLU A 53 -3.54 -3.80 22.29
N SER A 54 -2.79 -3.02 23.08
CA SER A 54 -3.35 -2.29 24.23
C SER A 54 -4.44 -1.29 23.82
N ALA A 55 -4.31 -0.62 22.68
CA ALA A 55 -5.35 0.27 22.17
C ALA A 55 -6.62 -0.49 21.73
N GLN A 56 -6.46 -1.71 21.23
CA GLN A 56 -7.59 -2.58 20.90
C GLN A 56 -8.30 -3.09 22.16
N GLU A 57 -7.55 -3.51 23.18
CA GLU A 57 -8.12 -3.88 24.49
C GLU A 57 -8.88 -2.71 25.12
N LEU A 58 -8.29 -1.50 25.10
CA LEU A 58 -8.96 -0.29 25.55
C LEU A 58 -10.23 -0.02 24.75
N SER A 59 -10.22 -0.24 23.43
CA SER A 59 -11.42 -0.09 22.60
C SER A 59 -12.55 -1.02 23.03
N TYR A 60 -12.24 -2.26 23.42
CA TYR A 60 -13.25 -3.18 23.94
C TYR A 60 -13.79 -2.76 25.30
N ALA A 61 -12.90 -2.32 26.21
CA ALA A 61 -13.32 -1.79 27.52
C ALA A 61 -14.22 -0.56 27.38
N LEU A 62 -13.92 0.34 26.44
CA LEU A 62 -14.73 1.52 26.15
C LEU A 62 -16.10 1.14 25.58
N ALA A 63 -16.18 0.12 24.72
CA ALA A 63 -17.46 -0.36 24.18
C ALA A 63 -18.38 -0.92 25.26
N VAL A 64 -17.83 -1.62 26.26
CA VAL A 64 -18.61 -2.07 27.43
C VAL A 64 -19.07 -0.87 28.27
N ALA A 65 -18.22 0.14 28.44
CA ALA A 65 -18.58 1.35 29.19
C ALA A 65 -19.65 2.20 28.48
N GLU A 66 -19.74 2.14 27.14
CA GLU A 66 -20.78 2.80 26.36
C GLU A 66 -22.19 2.31 26.71
N GLU A 67 -22.36 1.05 27.10
CA GLU A 67 -23.66 0.47 27.49
C GLU A 67 -24.26 1.11 28.76
N SER A 68 -23.42 1.79 29.55
CA SER A 68 -23.82 2.46 30.80
C SER A 68 -23.49 3.97 30.76
N GLU A 69 -23.20 4.52 29.57
CA GLU A 69 -22.68 5.89 29.45
C GLU A 69 -23.68 6.94 29.92
N ASP A 70 -24.99 6.72 29.74
CA ASP A 70 -26.03 7.67 30.13
C ASP A 70 -26.05 7.96 31.64
N GLU A 71 -25.68 6.98 32.46
CA GLU A 71 -25.67 7.05 33.93
C GLU A 71 -24.38 7.66 34.51
N LEU A 72 -23.37 7.91 33.68
CA LEU A 72 -22.08 8.43 34.12
C LEU A 72 -22.12 9.94 34.39
N SER A 73 -21.27 10.38 35.34
CA SER A 73 -21.03 11.79 35.58
C SER A 73 -20.39 12.46 34.36
N PRO A 74 -20.56 13.79 34.18
CA PRO A 74 -19.96 14.53 33.07
C PRO A 74 -18.43 14.35 32.97
N GLU A 75 -17.73 14.32 34.10
CA GLU A 75 -16.27 14.15 34.16
C GLU A 75 -15.85 12.78 33.63
N LEU A 76 -16.61 11.73 33.95
CA LEU A 76 -16.35 10.38 33.43
C LEU A 76 -16.61 10.30 31.92
N LYS A 77 -17.65 10.98 31.43
CA LYS A 77 -17.91 11.08 29.98
C LYS A 77 -16.75 11.77 29.24
N GLU A 78 -16.15 12.80 29.82
CA GLU A 78 -14.95 13.45 29.27
C GLU A 78 -13.74 12.49 29.23
N VAL A 79 -13.53 11.70 30.29
CA VAL A 79 -12.47 10.68 30.31
C VAL A 79 -12.68 9.64 29.22
N LEU A 80 -13.91 9.14 29.04
CA LEU A 80 -14.24 8.18 27.97
C LEU A 80 -14.04 8.80 26.58
N ALA A 81 -14.39 10.07 26.39
CA ALA A 81 -14.14 10.78 25.14
C ALA A 81 -12.64 10.92 24.85
N ALA A 82 -11.84 11.28 25.86
CA ALA A 82 -10.38 11.37 25.74
C ALA A 82 -9.76 10.00 25.40
N ALA A 83 -10.19 8.93 26.07
CA ALA A 83 -9.73 7.57 25.80
C ALA A 83 -10.05 7.12 24.37
N ARG A 84 -11.27 7.40 23.87
CA ARG A 84 -11.65 7.15 22.46
C ARG A 84 -10.77 7.93 21.49
N ALA A 85 -10.41 9.17 21.81
CA ALA A 85 -9.50 9.97 21.00
C ALA A 85 -8.09 9.35 20.94
N VAL A 86 -7.57 8.85 22.07
CA VAL A 86 -6.28 8.14 22.13
C VAL A 86 -6.29 6.90 21.24
N VAL A 87 -7.31 6.05 21.34
CA VAL A 87 -7.45 4.85 20.48
C VAL A 87 -7.41 5.25 19.00
N LYS A 88 -8.22 6.24 18.60
CA LYS A 88 -8.23 6.75 17.20
C LYS A 88 -6.85 7.26 16.76
N ALA A 89 -6.14 7.98 17.62
CA ALA A 89 -4.80 8.49 17.34
C ALA A 89 -3.79 7.36 17.12
N VAL A 90 -3.82 6.31 17.96
CA VAL A 90 -2.97 5.12 17.81
C VAL A 90 -3.24 4.41 16.47
N TRP A 91 -4.51 4.19 16.12
CA TRP A 91 -4.86 3.58 14.82
C TRP A 91 -4.38 4.41 13.63
N ARG A 92 -4.52 5.74 13.71
CA ARG A 92 -4.00 6.66 12.69
C ARG A 92 -2.48 6.57 12.58
N PHE A 93 -1.78 6.58 13.70
CA PHE A 93 -0.32 6.46 13.75
C PHE A 93 0.16 5.14 13.14
N HIS A 94 -0.41 4.01 13.57
CA HIS A 94 -0.08 2.69 13.03
C HIS A 94 -0.32 2.60 11.51
N ARG A 95 -1.41 3.19 10.99
CA ARG A 95 -1.66 3.26 9.55
C ARG A 95 -0.61 4.09 8.80
N LEU A 96 -0.13 5.18 9.39
CA LEU A 96 0.92 6.01 8.79
C LEU A 96 2.25 5.26 8.74
N VAL A 97 2.64 4.60 9.83
CA VAL A 97 3.85 3.78 9.88
C VAL A 97 3.82 2.67 8.83
N LYS A 98 2.69 1.98 8.68
CA LYS A 98 2.54 0.93 7.65
C LYS A 98 2.62 1.44 6.20
N LYS A 99 2.28 2.70 5.97
CA LYS A 99 2.35 3.34 4.64
C LYS A 99 3.73 3.93 4.34
N LEU A 100 4.58 4.08 5.34
CA LEU A 100 5.92 4.63 5.14
C LEU A 100 6.72 3.63 4.29
N PRO A 101 7.26 4.03 3.12
CA PRO A 101 8.11 3.17 2.34
C PRO A 101 9.30 2.76 3.22
N ARG A 102 9.52 1.45 3.36
CA ARG A 102 10.65 0.90 4.11
C ARG A 102 11.93 1.17 3.30
N GLY A 103 12.49 2.36 3.46
CA GLY A 103 13.75 2.76 2.82
C GLY A 103 13.59 3.80 1.73
N THR A 104 13.70 5.06 2.12
CA THR A 104 14.39 6.09 1.34
C THR A 104 15.28 6.82 2.32
N GLN A 105 16.49 6.29 2.55
CA GLN A 105 17.60 7.10 3.06
C GLN A 105 18.22 7.76 1.82
N THR A 106 18.09 9.07 1.71
CA THR A 106 18.92 9.92 0.86
C THR A 106 20.12 10.38 1.64
#